data_AF-A0A4P6JT90-F1
#
_entry.id   AF-A0A4P6JT90-F1
#
_cell.length_a   1.000
_cell.length_b   1.000
_cell.length_c   1.000
_cell.angle_alpha   90.00
_cell.angle_beta   90.00
_cell.angle_gamma   90.00
#
_symmetry.space_group_name_H-M   'P 1'
#
loop_
_entity.id
_entity.type
_entity.pdbx_description
1 polymer ?
#
loop_
_entity_poly.entity_id
_entity_poly.type
_entity_poly.pdbx_seq_one_letter_code
_entity_poly.pdbx_strand_id
1 'polypeptide(L)'
;MAYKAVKISKGRGGWGGPLVVKPQPGKDLIYCVTGGGIHPVAQRIADLTGGKVFDGFRSSAPEKQIACVVIDCGGTARIGVYPMKKILTVDVKPSSPSGPLANFINEKNFVSGVKPEDITVVE
;
A
#
# COMPACT_ATOMS: atom_id res chain seq x y z
N MET A 1 2.32 -10.94 -19.86
CA MET A 1 1.32 -9.98 -19.33
C MET A 1 2.04 -8.68 -19.05
N ALA A 2 1.53 -7.55 -19.54
CA ALA A 2 2.11 -6.24 -19.25
C ALA A 2 1.52 -5.70 -17.95
N TYR A 3 2.38 -5.34 -16.99
CA TYR A 3 1.93 -4.68 -15.75
C TYR A 3 1.46 -3.25 -16.04
N LYS A 4 0.36 -2.87 -15.41
CA LYS A 4 -0.19 -1.51 -15.48
C LYS A 4 0.19 -0.71 -14.24
N ALA A 5 0.31 0.59 -14.40
CA ALA A 5 0.45 1.50 -13.28
C ALA A 5 -0.94 1.87 -12.75
N VAL A 6 -1.07 1.96 -11.43
CA VAL A 6 -2.26 2.52 -10.78
C VAL A 6 -1.87 3.72 -9.93
N LYS A 7 -2.76 4.71 -9.89
CA LYS A 7 -2.71 5.83 -8.98
C LYS A 7 -3.64 5.55 -7.82
N ILE A 8 -3.12 5.69 -6.61
CA ILE A 8 -3.82 5.47 -5.35
C ILE A 8 -3.89 6.81 -4.65
N SER A 9 -5.09 7.37 -4.54
CA SER A 9 -5.31 8.65 -3.88
C SER A 9 -5.76 8.46 -2.44
N LYS A 10 -5.55 9.47 -1.58
CA LYS A 10 -6.08 9.45 -0.22
C LYS A 10 -7.60 9.47 -0.25
N GLY A 11 -8.23 8.64 0.56
CA GLY A 11 -9.68 8.69 0.70
C GLY A 11 -10.13 9.79 1.68
N ARG A 12 -11.43 9.79 2.00
CA ARG A 12 -12.02 10.82 2.87
C ARG A 12 -11.41 10.80 4.27
N GLY A 13 -10.83 11.92 4.69
CA GLY A 13 -10.14 12.05 5.98
C GLY A 13 -8.75 11.40 6.02
N GLY A 14 -8.27 10.87 4.91
CA GLY A 14 -6.91 10.36 4.76
C GLY A 14 -5.89 11.45 4.45
N TRP A 15 -4.61 11.06 4.54
CA TRP A 15 -3.42 11.89 4.37
C TRP A 15 -2.47 11.27 3.33
N GLY A 16 -1.61 12.09 2.75
CA GLY A 16 -0.57 11.63 1.83
C GLY A 16 -1.05 11.38 0.41
N GLY A 17 -0.23 10.68 -0.37
CA GLY A 17 -0.47 10.40 -1.77
C GLY A 17 -0.61 11.65 -2.67
N PRO A 18 -1.01 11.45 -3.94
CA PRO A 18 -1.30 10.16 -4.56
C PRO A 18 -0.03 9.34 -4.80
N LEU A 19 -0.10 8.02 -4.57
CA LEU A 19 0.98 7.09 -4.88
C LEU A 19 0.77 6.47 -6.26
N VAL A 20 1.84 6.28 -7.02
CA VAL A 20 1.81 5.52 -8.27
C VAL A 20 2.50 4.18 -8.04
N VAL A 21 1.73 3.10 -8.16
CA VAL A 21 2.23 1.73 -8.01
C VAL A 21 2.24 1.06 -9.39
N LYS A 22 3.43 0.64 -9.82
CA LYS A 22 3.62 -0.15 -11.04
C LYS A 22 4.43 -1.40 -10.69
N PRO A 23 3.77 -2.58 -10.60
CA PRO A 23 4.47 -3.85 -10.45
C PRO A 23 5.48 -4.09 -11.55
N GLN A 24 6.51 -4.88 -11.22
CA GLN A 24 7.56 -5.30 -12.15
C GLN A 24 7.84 -6.79 -11.97
N PRO A 25 8.40 -7.48 -12.98
CA PRO A 25 8.79 -8.87 -12.81
C PRO A 25 9.72 -9.05 -11.60
N GLY A 26 9.31 -9.90 -10.64
CA GLY A 26 10.06 -10.12 -9.40
C GLY A 26 9.82 -9.07 -8.30
N LYS A 27 9.01 -8.02 -8.56
CA LYS A 27 8.49 -7.04 -7.61
C LYS A 27 7.00 -6.79 -7.91
N ASP A 28 6.22 -7.85 -7.83
CA ASP A 28 4.81 -7.90 -8.21
C ASP A 28 3.86 -8.23 -7.04
N LEU A 29 4.37 -8.35 -5.82
CA LEU A 29 3.54 -8.66 -4.66
C LEU A 29 2.84 -7.41 -4.12
N ILE A 30 1.51 -7.49 -4.05
CA ILE A 30 0.67 -6.54 -3.30
C ILE A 30 0.48 -7.12 -1.91
N TYR A 31 1.26 -6.62 -0.95
CA TYR A 31 1.41 -7.22 0.37
C TYR A 31 0.29 -6.74 1.30
N CYS A 32 -0.58 -7.62 1.76
CA CYS A 32 -1.74 -7.28 2.58
C CYS A 32 -1.51 -7.65 4.04
N VAL A 33 -1.58 -6.67 4.94
CA VAL A 33 -1.36 -6.83 6.40
C VAL A 33 -2.49 -6.16 7.17
N THR A 34 -3.71 -6.70 7.02
CA THR A 34 -4.95 -6.12 7.56
C THR A 34 -5.63 -7.01 8.60
N GLY A 35 -4.86 -7.70 9.46
CA GLY A 35 -5.42 -8.57 10.51
C GLY A 35 -5.86 -9.97 10.05
N GLY A 36 -5.59 -10.34 8.79
CA GLY A 36 -5.84 -11.67 8.24
C GLY A 36 -6.77 -11.65 7.02
N GLY A 37 -6.43 -12.42 5.98
CA GLY A 37 -7.16 -12.42 4.72
C GLY A 37 -6.75 -11.26 3.80
N ILE A 38 -7.38 -11.22 2.62
CA ILE A 38 -7.08 -10.23 1.59
C ILE A 38 -8.09 -9.08 1.66
N HIS A 39 -7.61 -7.87 1.95
CA HIS A 39 -8.43 -6.68 1.95
C HIS A 39 -8.86 -6.30 0.52
N PRO A 40 -10.10 -5.82 0.29
CA PRO A 40 -10.58 -5.42 -1.04
C PRO A 40 -9.69 -4.38 -1.75
N VAL A 41 -9.04 -3.50 -0.99
CA VAL A 41 -8.06 -2.53 -1.53
C VAL A 41 -6.83 -3.24 -2.12
N ALA A 42 -6.29 -4.23 -1.42
CA ALA A 42 -5.15 -5.00 -1.93
C ALA A 42 -5.53 -5.81 -3.17
N GLN A 43 -6.71 -6.45 -3.15
CA GLN A 43 -7.24 -7.17 -4.30
C GLN A 43 -7.44 -6.23 -5.50
N ARG A 44 -8.05 -5.06 -5.29
CA ARG A 44 -8.28 -4.07 -6.35
C ARG A 44 -7.00 -3.59 -7.00
N ILE A 45 -5.94 -3.33 -6.22
CA ILE A 45 -4.63 -2.95 -6.76
C ILE A 45 -4.07 -4.10 -7.60
N ALA A 46 -4.13 -5.34 -7.12
CA ALA A 46 -3.66 -6.51 -7.86
C ALA A 46 -4.41 -6.68 -9.19
N ASP A 47 -5.74 -6.60 -9.17
CA ASP A 47 -6.60 -6.75 -10.36
C ASP A 47 -6.28 -5.71 -11.44
N LEU A 48 -6.07 -4.45 -11.03
CA LEU A 48 -5.82 -3.35 -11.96
C LEU A 48 -4.38 -3.33 -12.49
N THR A 49 -3.42 -3.68 -11.64
CA THR A 49 -2.00 -3.65 -12.01
C THR A 49 -1.50 -4.93 -12.69
N GLY A 50 -2.20 -6.05 -12.48
CA GLY A 50 -1.73 -7.39 -12.81
C GLY A 50 -0.78 -8.00 -11.76
N GLY A 51 -0.61 -7.36 -10.60
CA GLY A 51 0.18 -7.87 -9.49
C GLY A 51 -0.46 -9.08 -8.79
N LYS A 52 0.28 -9.70 -7.88
CA LYS A 52 -0.19 -10.84 -7.08
C LYS A 52 -0.45 -10.39 -5.65
N VAL A 53 -1.68 -10.56 -5.20
CA VAL A 53 -2.03 -10.28 -3.82
C VAL A 53 -1.44 -11.34 -2.90
N PHE A 54 -0.85 -10.91 -1.77
CA PHE A 54 -0.19 -11.80 -0.83
C PHE A 54 -0.64 -11.49 0.59
N ASP A 55 -1.10 -12.49 1.33
CA ASP A 55 -1.45 -12.35 2.74
C ASP A 55 -0.16 -12.31 3.58
N GLY A 56 0.29 -11.08 3.82
CA GLY A 56 1.47 -10.76 4.60
C GLY A 56 1.27 -10.81 6.11
N PHE A 57 0.04 -11.04 6.56
CA PHE A 57 -0.29 -11.27 7.97
C PHE A 57 -0.08 -12.73 8.35
N ARG A 58 -0.43 -13.66 7.45
CA ARG A 58 -0.28 -15.12 7.68
C ARG A 58 1.07 -15.68 7.23
N SER A 59 1.73 -15.04 6.27
CA SER A 59 3.02 -15.47 5.74
C SER A 59 3.94 -14.27 5.53
N SER A 60 5.23 -14.52 5.33
CA SER A 60 6.21 -13.49 4.98
C SER A 60 6.80 -13.71 3.59
N ALA A 61 7.16 -12.62 2.93
CA ALA A 61 7.87 -12.62 1.65
C ALA A 61 9.02 -11.60 1.69
N PRO A 62 10.07 -11.78 0.86
CA PRO A 62 11.16 -10.82 0.79
C PRO A 62 10.69 -9.45 0.33
N GLU A 63 11.16 -8.40 1.02
CA GLU A 63 10.81 -6.99 0.75
C GLU A 63 11.07 -6.57 -0.69
N LYS A 64 12.11 -7.13 -1.32
CA LYS A 64 12.45 -6.90 -2.73
C LYS A 64 11.35 -7.30 -3.72
N GLN A 65 10.45 -8.20 -3.31
CA GLN A 65 9.33 -8.67 -4.14
C GLN A 65 8.06 -7.84 -3.98
N ILE A 66 8.02 -6.90 -3.02
CA ILE A 66 6.83 -6.14 -2.66
C ILE A 66 6.73 -4.88 -3.51
N ALA A 67 5.68 -4.77 -4.32
CA ALA A 67 5.38 -3.56 -5.09
C ALA A 67 4.81 -2.45 -4.19
N CYS A 68 3.84 -2.80 -3.34
CA CYS A 68 3.30 -1.94 -2.30
C CYS A 68 2.72 -2.80 -1.16
N VAL A 69 2.54 -2.18 0.01
CA VAL A 69 1.89 -2.79 1.16
C VAL A 69 0.57 -2.10 1.46
N VAL A 70 -0.44 -2.90 1.80
CA VAL A 70 -1.75 -2.45 2.28
C VAL A 70 -1.87 -2.84 3.75
N ILE A 71 -2.12 -1.86 4.61
CA ILE A 71 -2.21 -2.03 6.07
C ILE A 71 -3.52 -1.46 6.60
N ASP A 72 -3.87 -1.81 7.84
CA ASP A 72 -5.09 -1.36 8.55
C ASP A 72 -4.78 -0.66 9.89
N CYS A 73 -3.76 0.19 9.90
CA CYS A 73 -3.11 0.62 11.13
C CYS A 73 -3.31 2.11 11.39
N GLY A 74 -4.30 2.47 12.20
CA GLY A 74 -4.68 3.87 12.48
C GLY A 74 -3.67 4.70 13.30
N GLY A 75 -2.41 4.82 12.87
CA GLY A 75 -1.43 5.76 13.45
C GLY A 75 -0.36 5.15 14.37
N THR A 76 -0.26 3.82 14.48
CA THR A 76 0.78 3.16 15.31
C THR A 76 1.95 2.62 14.48
N ALA A 77 2.84 1.80 15.03
CA ALA A 77 4.14 1.47 14.44
C ALA A 77 4.15 1.07 12.94
N ARG A 78 3.11 0.36 12.45
CA ARG A 78 3.10 -0.17 11.07
C ARG A 78 3.04 0.93 9.99
N ILE A 79 2.51 2.12 10.28
CA ILE A 79 2.48 3.22 9.29
C ILE A 79 3.88 3.74 8.95
N GLY A 80 4.87 3.54 9.82
CA GLY A 80 6.24 4.02 9.63
C GLY A 80 7.28 2.96 9.24
N VAL A 81 7.04 1.69 9.57
CA VAL A 81 8.02 0.60 9.31
C VAL A 81 8.26 0.39 7.81
N TYR A 82 7.21 0.40 7.00
CA TYR A 82 7.33 0.16 5.55
C TYR A 82 7.86 1.37 4.78
N PRO A 83 7.43 2.63 5.08
CA PRO A 83 8.06 3.82 4.52
C PRO A 83 9.55 3.93 4.85
N MET A 84 9.96 3.58 6.07
CA MET A 84 11.38 3.51 6.47
C MET A 84 12.18 2.52 5.61
N LYS A 85 11.56 1.40 5.23
CA LYS A 85 12.12 0.40 4.30
C LYS A 85 11.98 0.79 2.82
N LYS A 86 11.52 2.00 2.52
CA LYS A 86 11.27 2.53 1.16
C LYS A 86 10.23 1.71 0.37
N ILE A 87 9.26 1.12 1.08
CA ILE A 87 8.14 0.40 0.48
C ILE A 87 6.92 1.31 0.47
N LEU A 88 6.25 1.42 -0.67
CA LEU A 88 5.03 2.20 -0.83
C LEU A 88 3.93 1.63 0.07
N THR A 89 3.34 2.48 0.90
CA THR A 89 2.44 2.06 1.97
C THR A 89 1.07 2.70 1.80
N VAL A 90 0.05 1.84 1.81
CA VAL A 90 -1.36 2.21 1.65
C VAL A 90 -2.09 1.80 2.92
N ASP A 91 -2.57 2.77 3.69
CA ASP A 91 -3.39 2.50 4.86
C ASP A 91 -4.87 2.65 4.50
N VAL A 92 -5.66 1.64 4.82
CA VAL A 92 -7.12 1.67 4.59
C VAL A 92 -7.84 2.45 5.68
N LYS A 93 -7.18 2.67 6.84
CA LYS A 93 -7.69 3.57 7.86
C LYS A 93 -7.22 5.00 7.60
N PRO A 94 -8.07 6.01 7.85
CA PRO A 94 -7.65 7.40 7.80
C PRO A 94 -6.66 7.64 8.95
N SER A 95 -5.41 7.94 8.61
CA SER A 95 -4.34 8.16 9.57
C SER A 95 -3.37 9.21 9.07
N SER A 96 -2.84 10.01 9.99
CA SER A 96 -1.79 10.98 9.71
C SER A 96 -0.47 10.45 10.27
N PRO A 97 0.68 10.81 9.70
CA PRO A 97 1.98 10.48 10.27
C PRO A 97 2.07 10.91 11.74
N SER A 98 2.35 9.96 12.63
CA SER A 98 2.51 10.20 14.06
C SER A 98 3.56 9.29 14.68
N GLY A 99 4.17 9.73 15.79
CA GLY A 99 5.15 8.95 16.54
C GLY A 99 6.57 9.01 15.97
N PRO A 100 7.51 8.20 16.50
CA PRO A 100 8.95 8.33 16.24
C PRO A 100 9.35 8.02 14.79
N LEU A 101 8.53 7.25 14.07
CA LEU A 101 8.79 6.88 12.67
C LEU A 101 8.17 7.87 11.66
N ALA A 102 7.49 8.92 12.11
CA ALA A 102 6.84 9.90 11.24
C ALA A 102 7.82 10.58 10.26
N ASN A 103 9.09 10.75 10.66
CA ASN A 103 10.14 11.33 9.82
C ASN A 103 10.42 10.54 8.53
N PHE A 104 10.05 9.25 8.48
CA PHE A 104 10.21 8.41 7.29
C PHE A 104 8.97 8.41 6.39
N ILE A 105 7.87 9.01 6.84
CA ILE A 105 6.58 9.03 6.16
C ILE A 105 6.44 10.36 5.42
N ASN A 106 6.15 10.29 4.12
CA ASN A 106 5.89 11.47 3.30
C ASN A 106 4.84 11.15 2.23
N GLU A 107 4.35 12.19 1.56
CA GLU A 107 3.28 12.07 0.55
C GLU A 107 3.67 11.20 -0.66
N LYS A 108 4.98 10.96 -0.87
CA LYS A 108 5.49 10.14 -1.98
C LYS A 108 5.62 8.65 -1.66
N ASN A 109 5.54 8.27 -0.38
CA ASN A 109 5.68 6.87 0.04
C ASN A 109 4.52 6.34 0.89
N PHE A 110 3.60 7.20 1.31
CA PHE A 110 2.47 6.85 2.14
C PHE A 110 1.18 7.55 1.71
N VAL A 111 0.08 6.81 1.79
CA VAL A 111 -1.29 7.30 1.57
C VAL A 111 -2.23 6.57 2.52
N SER A 112 -3.22 7.27 3.09
CA SER A 112 -4.15 6.69 4.06
C SER A 112 -5.62 6.94 3.74
N GLY A 113 -6.50 6.27 4.48
CA GLY A 113 -7.95 6.32 4.31
C GLY A 113 -8.44 5.74 2.98
N VAL A 114 -7.62 4.93 2.32
CA VAL A 114 -7.87 4.49 0.94
C VAL A 114 -9.00 3.47 0.87
N LYS A 115 -9.90 3.68 -0.09
CA LYS A 115 -10.95 2.75 -0.49
C LYS A 115 -10.71 2.23 -1.91
N PRO A 116 -11.40 1.15 -2.32
CA PRO A 116 -11.28 0.63 -3.68
C PRO A 116 -11.64 1.64 -4.79
N GLU A 117 -12.50 2.62 -4.48
CA GLU A 117 -12.89 3.71 -5.38
C GLU A 117 -11.78 4.75 -5.62
N ASP A 118 -10.82 4.87 -4.69
CA ASP A 118 -9.72 5.85 -4.78
C ASP A 118 -8.54 5.35 -5.65
N ILE A 119 -8.70 4.18 -6.29
CA ILE A 119 -7.67 3.50 -7.06
C ILE A 119 -8.06 3.52 -8.55
N THR A 120 -7.24 4.20 -9.36
CA THR A 120 -7.46 4.34 -10.80
C THR A 120 -6.25 3.85 -11.58
N VAL A 121 -6.46 3.36 -12.80
CA VAL A 121 -5.36 3.02 -13.72
C VAL A 121 -4.77 4.31 -14.27
N VAL A 122 -3.44 4.36 -14.38
CA VAL A 122 -2.72 5.42 -15.10
C VAL A 122 -2.46 4.90 -16.51
N GLU A 123 -2.97 5.62 -17.52
CA GLU A 123 -2.67 5.36 -18.94
C GLU A 123 -1.23 5.75 -19.30
#